data_AF-V2Y569-F1
#
_entry.id   AF-V2Y569-F1
#
_cell.length_a   1.000
_cell.length_b   1.000
_cell.length_c   1.000
_cell.angle_alpha   90.00
_cell.angle_beta   90.00
_cell.angle_gamma   90.00
#
_symmetry.space_group_name_H-M   'P 1'
#
loop_
_entity.id
_entity.type
_entity.pdbx_description
1 polymer ?
#
loop_
_entity_poly.entity_id
_entity_poly.type
_entity_poly.pdbx_seq_one_letter_code
_entity_poly.pdbx_strand_id
1 'polypeptide(L)'
;MKKSRRRKVMNPTLVIAAFLGLWLVLFIPFMILNAKRKKKAESFVSGNNDKAVIHLYCKNIKINGQNVSVFNPVTGEGLEKIVALEPGSYTFEGIFETTEIGLVTNKNLKTEAVQFNLNLERGCKYSAAMYSYSPEDRKSYYKGEVGEEILSIPLTLYEGSENVKAYVICYKEN
;
A
#
# COMPACT_ATOMS: atom_id res chain seq x y z
N MET A 1 -36.32 -7.70 -54.53
CA MET A 1 -35.53 -6.51 -54.13
C MET A 1 -34.78 -6.81 -52.82
N LYS A 2 -33.50 -7.25 -52.86
CA LYS A 2 -32.70 -7.53 -51.66
C LYS A 2 -31.93 -6.27 -51.26
N LYS A 3 -32.33 -5.60 -50.17
CA LYS A 3 -31.55 -4.53 -49.54
C LYS A 3 -30.29 -5.15 -48.93
N SER A 4 -29.16 -5.01 -49.61
CA SER A 4 -27.84 -5.29 -49.05
C SER A 4 -27.59 -4.33 -47.88
N ARG A 5 -27.71 -4.83 -46.64
CA ARG A 5 -27.19 -4.13 -45.46
C ARG A 5 -25.67 -4.16 -45.55
N ARG A 6 -25.05 -3.12 -46.11
CA ARG A 6 -23.62 -2.86 -45.91
C ARG A 6 -23.39 -2.70 -44.42
N ARG A 7 -22.86 -3.73 -43.74
CA ARG A 7 -22.25 -3.55 -42.43
C ARG A 7 -21.07 -2.61 -42.65
N LYS A 8 -21.16 -1.40 -42.10
CA LYS A 8 -20.06 -0.44 -42.09
C LYS A 8 -18.95 -1.09 -41.28
N VAL A 9 -17.96 -1.66 -41.96
CA VAL A 9 -16.75 -2.20 -41.30
C VAL A 9 -16.09 -0.99 -40.64
N MET A 10 -16.11 -0.96 -39.32
CA MET A 10 -15.53 0.15 -38.55
C MET A 10 -14.04 0.17 -38.83
N ASN A 11 -13.51 1.32 -39.28
CA ASN A 11 -12.10 1.43 -39.63
C ASN A 11 -11.27 1.16 -38.36
N PRO A 12 -10.43 0.11 -38.33
CA PRO A 12 -9.66 -0.26 -37.14
C PRO A 12 -8.81 0.91 -36.62
N THR A 13 -8.33 1.80 -37.49
CA THR A 13 -7.59 3.02 -37.10
C THR A 13 -8.45 3.97 -36.26
N LEU A 14 -9.74 4.14 -36.58
CA LEU A 14 -10.66 4.98 -35.79
C LEU A 14 -10.96 4.35 -34.43
N VAL A 15 -11.05 3.03 -34.35
CA VAL A 15 -11.23 2.30 -33.08
C VAL A 15 -10.03 2.47 -32.17
N ILE A 16 -8.82 2.28 -32.71
CA ILE A 16 -7.56 2.45 -31.98
C ILE A 16 -7.42 3.90 -31.51
N ALA A 17 -7.69 4.89 -32.37
CA ALA A 17 -7.62 6.30 -32.01
C ALA A 17 -8.62 6.67 -30.90
N ALA A 18 -9.86 6.16 -30.97
CA ALA A 18 -10.85 6.38 -29.93
C ALA A 18 -10.45 5.73 -28.60
N PHE A 19 -9.91 4.51 -28.63
CA PHE A 19 -9.40 3.81 -27.45
C PHE A 19 -8.22 4.56 -26.81
N LEU A 20 -7.23 4.98 -27.61
CA LEU A 20 -6.09 5.76 -27.13
C LEU A 20 -6.53 7.11 -26.55
N GLY A 21 -7.49 7.79 -27.19
CA GLY A 21 -8.06 9.02 -26.68
C GLY A 21 -8.72 8.82 -25.31
N LEU A 22 -9.55 7.79 -25.16
CA LEU A 22 -10.18 7.46 -23.88
C LEU A 22 -9.15 7.07 -22.81
N TRP A 23 -8.17 6.26 -23.16
CA TRP A 23 -7.10 5.84 -22.26
C TRP A 23 -6.32 7.03 -21.73
N LEU A 24 -5.90 7.97 -22.60
CA LEU A 24 -5.19 9.19 -22.20
C LEU A 24 -6.01 10.08 -21.28
N VAL A 25 -7.32 10.25 -21.56
CA VAL A 25 -8.23 11.04 -20.72
C VAL A 25 -8.36 10.48 -19.30
N LEU A 26 -8.28 9.16 -19.13
CA LEU A 26 -8.30 8.52 -17.80
C LEU A 26 -6.92 8.49 -17.15
N PHE A 27 -5.87 8.25 -17.94
CA PHE A 27 -4.52 8.06 -17.44
C PHE A 27 -3.86 9.36 -16.96
N ILE A 28 -4.04 10.46 -17.70
CA ILE A 28 -3.41 11.75 -17.37
C ILE A 28 -3.89 12.27 -15.99
N PRO A 29 -5.20 12.35 -15.69
CA PRO A 29 -5.65 12.76 -14.36
C PRO A 29 -5.14 11.86 -13.23
N PHE A 30 -5.11 10.55 -13.46
CA PHE A 30 -4.59 9.59 -12.49
C PHE A 30 -3.11 9.85 -12.17
N MET A 31 -2.27 10.03 -13.19
CA MET A 31 -0.86 10.39 -13.04
C MET A 31 -0.68 11.70 -12.26
N ILE A 32 -1.46 12.73 -12.58
CA ILE A 32 -1.41 14.01 -11.87
C ILE A 32 -1.78 13.85 -10.38
N LEU A 33 -2.81 13.05 -10.07
CA LEU A 33 -3.22 12.79 -8.69
C LEU A 33 -2.13 12.05 -7.91
N ASN A 34 -1.51 11.02 -8.50
CA ASN A 34 -0.43 10.29 -7.86
C ASN A 34 0.82 11.16 -7.65
N ALA A 35 1.21 11.97 -8.63
CA ALA A 35 2.31 12.92 -8.49
C ALA A 35 2.05 13.95 -7.36
N LYS A 36 0.80 14.42 -7.23
CA LYS A 36 0.39 15.31 -6.13
C LYS A 36 0.48 14.62 -4.77
N ARG A 37 0.06 13.35 -4.67
CA ARG A 37 0.19 12.55 -3.44
C ARG A 37 1.64 12.35 -3.04
N LYS A 38 2.49 11.96 -4.00
CA LYS A 38 3.94 11.81 -3.80
C LYS A 38 4.56 13.08 -3.25
N LYS A 39 4.36 14.22 -3.91
CA LYS A 39 4.89 15.52 -3.46
C LYS A 39 4.36 15.92 -2.08
N LYS A 40 3.08 15.66 -1.80
CA LYS A 40 2.48 15.96 -0.50
C LYS A 40 3.07 15.07 0.61
N ALA A 41 3.28 13.78 0.33
CA ALA A 41 3.92 12.85 1.24
C ALA A 41 5.36 13.29 1.53
N GLU A 42 6.18 13.54 0.50
CA GLU A 42 7.56 14.02 0.66
C GLU A 42 7.62 15.30 1.51
N SER A 43 6.78 16.29 1.20
CA SER A 43 6.71 17.54 1.97
C SER A 43 6.24 17.33 3.40
N PHE A 44 5.34 16.37 3.64
CA PHE A 44 4.87 16.04 4.98
C PHE A 44 5.98 15.38 5.79
N VAL A 45 6.70 14.42 5.20
CA VAL A 45 7.84 13.76 5.86
C VAL A 45 8.96 14.76 6.15
N SER A 46 9.33 15.60 5.20
CA SER A 46 10.38 16.61 5.40
C SER A 46 10.00 17.65 6.45
N GLY A 47 8.72 18.02 6.53
CA GLY A 47 8.21 18.99 7.50
C GLY A 47 7.98 18.44 8.91
N ASN A 48 8.16 17.13 9.12
CA ASN A 48 8.01 16.46 10.41
C ASN A 48 9.25 15.62 10.75
N ASN A 49 10.44 16.08 10.34
CA ASN A 49 11.71 15.38 10.57
C ASN A 49 12.13 15.35 12.05
N ASP A 50 11.51 16.17 12.89
CA ASP A 50 11.67 16.21 14.33
C ASP A 50 10.71 15.26 15.06
N LYS A 51 9.84 14.56 14.34
CA LYS A 51 8.83 13.63 14.86
C LYS A 51 9.12 12.20 14.40
N ALA A 52 8.38 11.24 14.95
CA ALA A 52 8.35 9.90 14.39
C ALA A 52 7.32 9.84 13.26
N VAL A 53 7.73 9.38 12.08
CA VAL A 53 6.83 9.27 10.92
C VAL A 53 6.56 7.81 10.63
N ILE A 54 5.29 7.40 10.55
CA ILE A 54 4.90 6.03 10.22
C ILE A 54 4.03 5.98 8.96
N HIS A 55 4.40 5.09 8.04
CA HIS A 55 3.68 4.76 6.82
C HIS A 55 2.86 3.48 7.06
N LEU A 56 1.54 3.61 7.09
CA LEU A 56 0.61 2.53 7.38
C LEU A 56 -0.08 2.05 6.10
N TYR A 57 0.27 0.84 5.65
CA TYR A 57 -0.33 0.18 4.48
C TYR A 57 -1.50 -0.72 4.92
N CYS A 58 -2.50 -0.12 5.57
CA CYS A 58 -3.69 -0.82 6.04
C CYS A 58 -4.93 0.08 6.02
N LYS A 59 -6.09 -0.53 6.25
CA LYS A 59 -7.41 0.13 6.32
C LYS A 59 -7.95 0.09 7.75
N ASN A 60 -8.99 0.88 8.00
CA ASN A 60 -9.67 0.97 9.30
C ASN A 60 -8.72 1.25 10.47
N ILE A 61 -7.78 2.17 10.24
CA ILE A 61 -6.66 2.44 11.14
C ILE A 61 -7.14 3.12 12.41
N LYS A 62 -6.70 2.59 13.56
CA LYS A 62 -6.75 3.28 14.85
C LYS A 62 -5.35 3.39 15.47
N ILE A 63 -5.13 4.50 16.18
CA ILE A 63 -3.94 4.76 16.96
C ILE A 63 -4.41 5.11 18.37
N ASN A 64 -3.96 4.36 19.38
CA ASN A 64 -4.43 4.44 20.76
C ASN A 64 -5.97 4.37 20.86
N GLY A 65 -6.60 3.51 20.04
CA GLY A 65 -8.05 3.34 19.97
C GLY A 65 -8.80 4.46 19.23
N GLN A 66 -8.14 5.55 18.86
CA GLN A 66 -8.75 6.67 18.12
C GLN A 66 -8.59 6.49 16.61
N ASN A 67 -9.58 6.93 15.84
CA ASN A 67 -9.48 6.89 14.37
C ASN A 67 -8.28 7.71 13.88
N VAL A 68 -7.54 7.17 12.90
CA VAL A 68 -6.33 7.83 12.35
C VAL A 68 -6.57 9.27 11.89
N SER A 69 -7.79 9.63 11.48
CA SER A 69 -8.13 11.00 11.05
C SER A 69 -7.83 12.08 12.08
N VAL A 70 -7.88 11.77 13.37
CA VAL A 70 -7.54 12.71 14.47
C VAL A 70 -6.07 13.15 14.40
N PHE A 71 -5.21 12.33 13.81
CA PHE A 71 -3.77 12.57 13.67
C PHE A 71 -3.41 13.27 12.35
N ASN A 72 -4.41 13.80 11.62
CA ASN A 72 -4.23 14.54 10.37
C ASN A 72 -3.32 13.85 9.34
N PRO A 73 -3.60 12.58 8.98
CA PRO A 73 -2.74 11.80 8.08
C PRO A 73 -2.75 12.40 6.67
N VAL A 74 -1.64 12.22 5.96
CA VAL A 74 -1.62 12.36 4.49
C VAL A 74 -1.70 11.00 3.83
N THR A 75 -2.16 10.98 2.57
CA THR A 75 -2.15 9.76 1.75
C THR A 75 -1.02 9.83 0.76
N GLY A 76 -0.14 8.84 0.81
CA GLY A 76 0.99 8.71 -0.11
C GLY A 76 0.61 8.09 -1.45
N GLU A 77 1.63 7.87 -2.28
CA GLU A 77 1.46 7.35 -3.64
C GLU A 77 0.92 5.91 -3.64
N GLY A 78 1.38 5.08 -2.71
CA GLY A 78 0.96 3.70 -2.51
C GLY A 78 -0.37 3.55 -1.77
N LEU A 79 -1.13 4.65 -1.61
CA LEU A 79 -2.37 4.74 -0.83
C LEU A 79 -2.19 4.50 0.67
N GLU A 80 -0.96 4.46 1.16
CA GLU A 80 -0.64 4.40 2.57
C GLU A 80 -1.09 5.66 3.31
N LYS A 81 -1.41 5.50 4.59
CA LYS A 81 -1.63 6.64 5.49
C LYS A 81 -0.33 6.95 6.21
N ILE A 82 0.14 8.18 6.05
CA ILE A 82 1.37 8.66 6.67
C ILE A 82 0.98 9.57 7.83
N VAL A 83 1.48 9.26 9.02
CA VAL A 83 1.20 9.98 10.27
C VAL A 83 2.51 10.42 10.89
N ALA A 84 2.55 11.64 11.42
CA ALA A 84 3.64 12.13 12.25
C ALA A 84 3.18 12.15 13.71
N LEU A 85 3.93 11.50 14.59
CA LEU A 85 3.63 11.32 16.00
C LEU A 85 4.81 11.83 16.84
N GLU A 86 4.51 12.28 18.06
CA GLU A 86 5.59 12.52 19.03
C GLU A 86 6.28 11.19 19.37
N PRO A 87 7.55 11.21 19.82
CA PRO A 87 8.22 9.99 20.27
C PRO A 87 7.49 9.36 21.46
N GLY A 88 7.41 8.03 21.49
CA GLY A 88 6.79 7.28 22.57
C GLY A 88 6.10 6.00 22.15
N SER A 89 5.37 5.38 23.09
CA SER A 89 4.67 4.12 22.88
C SER A 89 3.26 4.35 22.34
N TYR A 90 2.93 3.64 21.26
CA TYR A 90 1.63 3.70 20.61
C TYR A 90 1.09 2.30 20.33
N THR A 91 -0.23 2.17 20.45
CA THR A 91 -0.96 0.99 20.00
C THR A 91 -1.61 1.27 18.65
N PHE A 92 -1.26 0.48 17.66
CA PHE A 92 -1.83 0.54 16.32
C PHE A 92 -2.82 -0.61 16.12
N GLU A 93 -3.87 -0.34 15.35
CA GLU A 93 -4.83 -1.35 14.89
C GLU A 93 -5.14 -1.09 13.41
N GLY A 94 -5.17 -2.14 12.60
CA GLY A 94 -5.54 -1.99 11.18
C GLY A 94 -5.82 -3.32 10.49
N ILE A 95 -6.55 -3.24 9.38
CA ILE A 95 -6.81 -4.37 8.48
C ILE A 95 -5.85 -4.29 7.30
N PHE A 96 -4.96 -5.27 7.19
CA PHE A 96 -3.96 -5.35 6.15
C PHE A 96 -4.46 -6.16 4.97
N GLU A 97 -4.12 -5.73 3.76
CA GLU A 97 -4.53 -6.36 2.51
C GLU A 97 -3.32 -6.44 1.58
N THR A 98 -3.14 -7.59 0.92
CA THR A 98 -2.13 -7.78 -0.14
C THR A 98 -2.67 -8.74 -1.18
N THR A 99 -2.09 -8.73 -2.38
CA THR A 99 -2.45 -9.66 -3.43
C THR A 99 -1.24 -10.52 -3.76
N GLU A 100 -1.37 -11.82 -3.54
CA GLU A 100 -0.40 -12.80 -4.01
C GLU A 100 -0.67 -13.09 -5.50
N ILE A 101 0.34 -12.83 -6.33
CA ILE A 101 0.25 -13.04 -7.78
C ILE A 101 0.73 -14.46 -8.07
N GLY A 102 -0.23 -15.36 -8.33
CA GLY A 102 0.05 -16.72 -8.76
C GLY A 102 0.19 -16.83 -10.28
N LEU A 103 0.73 -17.95 -10.76
CA LEU A 103 0.84 -18.26 -12.19
C LEU A 103 -0.52 -18.42 -12.88
N VAL A 104 -1.56 -18.81 -12.13
CA VAL A 104 -2.90 -19.13 -12.67
C VAL A 104 -3.97 -18.20 -12.10
N THR A 105 -3.93 -17.91 -10.80
CA THR A 105 -4.89 -17.02 -10.13
C THR A 105 -4.20 -16.11 -9.14
N ASN A 106 -4.73 -14.89 -9.01
CA ASN A 106 -4.36 -13.96 -7.95
C ASN A 106 -5.18 -14.27 -6.70
N LYS A 107 -4.52 -14.30 -5.54
CA LYS A 107 -5.18 -14.48 -4.24
C LYS A 107 -5.10 -13.18 -3.44
N ASN A 108 -6.25 -12.60 -3.13
CA ASN A 108 -6.30 -11.48 -2.21
C ASN A 108 -6.23 -12.01 -0.77
N LEU A 109 -5.21 -11.59 -0.05
CA LEU A 109 -5.03 -11.85 1.38
C LEU A 109 -5.52 -10.63 2.14
N LYS A 110 -6.29 -10.87 3.19
CA LYS A 110 -6.86 -9.83 4.04
C LYS A 110 -6.85 -10.32 5.47
N THR A 111 -6.37 -9.49 6.38
CA THR A 111 -6.36 -9.81 7.80
C THR A 111 -7.70 -9.46 8.47
N GLU A 112 -7.96 -10.02 9.64
CA GLU A 112 -8.79 -9.33 10.64
C GLU A 112 -8.06 -8.07 11.14
N ALA A 113 -8.67 -7.30 12.05
CA ALA A 113 -7.98 -6.16 12.65
C ALA A 113 -6.77 -6.66 13.47
N VAL A 114 -5.56 -6.35 13.00
CA VAL A 114 -4.31 -6.69 13.70
C VAL A 114 -3.97 -5.53 14.61
N GLN A 115 -3.84 -5.81 15.91
CA GLN A 115 -3.39 -4.85 16.91
C GLN A 115 -1.94 -5.11 17.29
N PHE A 116 -1.14 -4.07 17.37
CA PHE A 116 0.27 -4.17 17.74
C PHE A 116 0.78 -2.88 18.41
N ASN A 117 1.85 -3.00 19.18
CA ASN A 117 2.46 -1.87 19.88
C ASN A 117 3.83 -1.56 19.28
N LEU A 118 4.12 -0.28 19.07
CA LEU A 118 5.43 0.19 18.67
C LEU A 118 5.91 1.28 19.61
N ASN A 119 7.21 1.30 19.88
CA ASN A 119 7.88 2.44 20.49
C ASN A 119 8.55 3.25 19.37
N LEU A 120 8.15 4.51 19.24
CA LEU A 120 8.57 5.38 18.16
C LEU A 120 9.63 6.37 18.64
N GLU A 121 10.73 6.47 17.90
CA GLU A 121 11.85 7.35 18.20
C GLU A 121 11.78 8.66 17.40
N ARG A 122 12.34 9.71 17.99
CA ARG A 122 12.42 11.03 17.35
C ARG A 122 13.21 10.96 16.05
N GLY A 123 12.67 11.57 14.99
CA GLY A 123 13.32 11.67 13.69
C GLY A 123 13.44 10.36 12.92
N CYS A 124 12.86 9.27 13.45
CA CYS A 124 12.85 7.98 12.79
C CYS A 124 11.61 7.82 11.91
N LYS A 125 11.78 7.05 10.83
CA LYS A 125 10.71 6.71 9.90
C LYS A 125 10.40 5.23 10.03
N TYR A 126 9.14 4.88 9.87
CA TYR A 126 8.66 3.52 10.03
C TYR A 126 7.70 3.17 8.90
N SER A 127 7.62 1.89 8.56
CA SER A 127 6.57 1.35 7.69
C SER A 127 5.93 0.13 8.33
N ALA A 128 4.63 -0.05 8.15
CA ALA A 128 3.90 -1.24 8.55
C ALA A 128 3.06 -1.74 7.38
N ALA A 129 3.31 -2.97 6.93
CA ALA A 129 2.66 -3.56 5.77
C ALA A 129 2.56 -5.09 5.87
N MET A 130 1.71 -5.69 5.02
CA MET A 130 1.61 -7.14 4.89
C MET A 130 2.45 -7.65 3.72
N TYR A 131 3.21 -8.71 3.99
CA TYR A 131 4.11 -9.36 3.04
C TYR A 131 3.82 -10.86 2.97
N SER A 132 4.01 -11.47 1.80
CA SER A 132 3.87 -12.92 1.59
C SER A 132 5.17 -13.71 1.86
N TYR A 133 6.14 -13.07 2.51
CA TYR A 133 7.47 -13.59 2.79
C TYR A 133 7.91 -13.12 4.18
N SER A 134 8.83 -13.86 4.80
CA SER A 134 9.33 -13.51 6.11
C SER A 134 10.31 -12.32 6.05
N PRO A 135 10.60 -11.66 7.19
CA PRO A 135 11.66 -10.66 7.26
C PRO A 135 13.03 -11.20 6.80
N GLU A 136 13.35 -12.46 7.13
CA GLU A 136 14.59 -13.11 6.72
C GLU A 136 14.67 -13.29 5.20
N ASP A 137 13.58 -13.72 4.58
CA ASP A 137 13.49 -13.85 3.12
C ASP A 137 13.67 -12.49 2.43
N ARG A 138 13.04 -11.44 2.97
CA ARG A 138 13.20 -10.07 2.47
C ARG A 138 14.65 -9.62 2.57
N LYS A 139 15.28 -9.81 3.74
CA LYS A 139 16.67 -9.43 3.98
C LYS A 139 17.62 -10.16 3.03
N SER A 140 17.37 -11.45 2.79
CA SER A 140 18.13 -12.26 1.83
C SER A 140 17.99 -11.73 0.40
N TYR A 141 16.76 -11.49 -0.04
CA TYR A 141 16.47 -11.00 -1.40
C TYR A 141 17.12 -9.65 -1.70
N TYR A 142 17.05 -8.71 -0.75
CA TYR A 142 17.65 -7.37 -0.87
C TYR A 142 19.10 -7.31 -0.37
N LYS A 143 19.79 -8.44 -0.17
CA LYS A 143 21.20 -8.51 0.24
C LYS A 143 21.53 -7.71 1.51
N GLY A 144 20.58 -7.62 2.43
CA GLY A 144 20.70 -6.85 3.68
C GLY A 144 20.32 -5.37 3.57
N GLU A 145 20.01 -4.85 2.38
CA GLU A 145 19.60 -3.45 2.16
C GLU A 145 18.10 -3.27 2.46
N VAL A 146 17.71 -3.52 3.71
CA VAL A 146 16.34 -3.34 4.21
C VAL A 146 16.36 -2.53 5.51
N GLY A 147 15.23 -1.92 5.86
CA GLY A 147 15.05 -1.30 7.17
C GLY A 147 15.21 -2.32 8.31
N GLU A 148 15.44 -1.83 9.52
CA GLU A 148 15.50 -2.67 10.72
C GLU A 148 14.12 -3.21 11.04
N GLU A 149 13.98 -4.54 11.12
CA GLU A 149 12.74 -5.19 11.56
C GLU A 149 12.54 -4.91 13.05
N ILE A 150 11.43 -4.26 13.40
CA ILE A 150 11.07 -3.96 14.80
C ILE A 150 9.88 -4.78 15.29
N LEU A 151 9.13 -5.40 14.36
CA LEU A 151 8.00 -6.28 14.64
C LEU A 151 7.70 -7.16 13.43
N SER A 152 7.43 -8.43 13.66
CA SER A 152 6.88 -9.35 12.67
C SER A 152 5.79 -10.21 13.30
N ILE A 153 4.61 -10.22 12.68
CA ILE A 153 3.46 -11.01 13.12
C ILE A 153 3.12 -12.01 12.01
N PRO A 154 3.41 -13.32 12.18
CA PRO A 154 2.99 -14.34 11.24
C PRO A 154 1.47 -14.51 11.24
N LEU A 155 0.87 -14.55 10.05
CA LEU A 155 -0.59 -14.58 9.83
C LEU A 155 -1.09 -15.98 9.42
N THR A 156 -0.46 -17.03 9.93
CA THR A 156 -0.48 -18.44 9.46
C THR A 156 -1.84 -19.19 9.38
N LEU A 157 -3.03 -18.55 9.34
CA LEU A 157 -4.33 -19.24 9.49
C LEU A 157 -5.50 -18.72 8.62
N TYR A 158 -5.36 -18.65 7.28
CA TYR A 158 -6.52 -18.53 6.39
C TYR A 158 -6.77 -19.86 5.65
N GLU A 159 -7.98 -20.43 5.80
CA GLU A 159 -8.35 -21.78 5.33
C GLU A 159 -8.01 -22.04 3.84
N GLY A 160 -7.43 -23.21 3.55
CA GLY A 160 -7.29 -23.77 2.20
C GLY A 160 -5.93 -23.66 1.49
N SER A 161 -4.79 -23.63 2.19
CA SER A 161 -3.47 -23.64 1.54
C SER A 161 -2.43 -24.48 2.28
N GLU A 162 -1.64 -25.25 1.52
CA GLU A 162 -0.53 -26.07 2.02
C GLU A 162 0.75 -25.26 2.33
N ASN A 163 0.78 -23.93 2.10
CA ASN A 163 1.93 -23.05 2.39
C ASN A 163 1.49 -21.64 2.83
N VAL A 164 1.04 -21.46 4.07
CA VAL A 164 0.55 -20.16 4.57
C VAL A 164 1.62 -19.44 5.38
N LYS A 165 2.31 -18.43 4.83
CA LYS A 165 3.15 -17.53 5.64
C LYS A 165 3.11 -16.09 5.12
N ALA A 166 1.96 -15.42 5.30
CA ALA A 166 1.92 -13.96 5.24
C ALA A 166 2.32 -13.37 6.60
N TYR A 167 2.85 -12.16 6.60
CA TYR A 167 3.32 -11.47 7.80
C TYR A 167 2.89 -10.01 7.78
N VAL A 168 2.40 -9.47 8.90
CA VAL A 168 2.46 -8.02 9.11
C VAL A 168 3.84 -7.71 9.66
N ILE A 169 4.63 -6.92 8.93
CA ILE A 169 5.98 -6.56 9.33
C ILE A 169 6.05 -5.04 9.48
N CYS A 170 6.66 -4.59 10.57
CA CYS A 170 7.04 -3.20 10.76
C CYS A 170 8.55 -3.04 10.66
N TYR A 171 8.97 -2.09 9.82
CA TYR A 171 10.37 -1.71 9.66
C TYR A 171 10.60 -0.31 10.20
N LYS A 172 11.75 -0.08 10.82
CA LYS A 172 12.38 1.24 10.96
C LYS A 172 13.22 1.48 9.72
N GLU A 173 12.86 2.50 8.96
CA GLU A 173 13.50 2.84 7.69
C GLU A 173 14.82 3.58 7.92
N ASN A 174 15.79 3.35 7.03
CA ASN A 174 17.10 4.00 7.03
C ASN A 174 17.05 5.45 6.54
#